data_AF-A0A1C7WDZ9-F1
#
_entry.id   AF-A0A1C7WDZ9-F1
#
_cell.length_a   1.000
_cell.length_b   1.000
_cell.length_c   1.000
_cell.angle_alpha   90.00
_cell.angle_beta   90.00
_cell.angle_gamma   90.00
#
_symmetry.space_group_name_H-M   'P 1'
#
loop_
_entity.id
_entity.type
_entity.pdbx_description
1 polymer ?
#
loop_
_entity_poly.entity_id
_entity_poly.type
_entity_poly.pdbx_seq_one_letter_code
_entity_poly.pdbx_strand_id
1 'polypeptide(L)'
;MINVFKALSWDYKTNNPCCFGKKIIISNLVSHNKWGFILNHSYRRDQLADLERVLHLLDGISLSDSRGDITTRLYEHIFANRQMVYVTT
;
A
#
# COMPACT_ATOMS: atom_id res chain seq x y z
N MET A 1 -11.26 -8.10 -6.31
CA MET A 1 -10.54 -8.82 -5.24
C MET A 1 -9.50 -9.83 -5.74
N ILE A 2 -9.84 -10.88 -6.50
CA ILE A 2 -8.86 -11.95 -6.83
C ILE A 2 -7.64 -11.49 -7.64
N ASN A 3 -7.77 -10.42 -8.44
CA ASN A 3 -6.66 -9.86 -9.23
C ASN A 3 -5.54 -9.24 -8.37
N VAL A 4 -5.85 -8.78 -7.15
CA VAL A 4 -4.84 -8.26 -6.22
C VAL A 4 -3.92 -9.40 -5.76
N PHE A 5 -4.50 -10.54 -5.39
CA PHE A 5 -3.73 -11.75 -5.02
C PHE A 5 -2.90 -12.29 -6.17
N LYS A 6 -3.46 -12.32 -7.39
CA LYS A 6 -2.74 -12.70 -8.61
C LYS A 6 -1.49 -11.85 -8.88
N ALA A 7 -1.52 -10.56 -8.51
CA ALA A 7 -0.41 -9.64 -8.67
C ALA A 7 0.63 -9.74 -7.55
N LEU A 8 0.25 -10.26 -6.37
CA LEU A 8 1.14 -10.35 -5.20
C LEU A 8 1.88 -11.68 -5.13
N SER A 9 1.18 -12.80 -5.33
CA SER A 9 1.77 -14.15 -5.34
C SER A 9 0.70 -15.15 -5.79
N TRP A 10 0.82 -15.69 -7.00
CA TRP A 10 -0.03 -16.77 -7.49
C TRP A 10 0.84 -17.81 -8.18
N ASP A 11 0.75 -19.06 -7.74
CA ASP A 11 1.45 -20.16 -8.39
C ASP A 11 0.65 -20.59 -9.62
N TYR A 12 1.02 -20.03 -10.78
CA TYR A 12 0.37 -20.35 -12.06
C TYR A 12 0.62 -21.79 -12.53
N LYS A 13 1.62 -22.51 -11.97
CA LYS A 13 1.86 -23.91 -12.34
C LYS A 13 0.93 -24.86 -11.61
N THR A 14 0.61 -24.58 -10.35
CA THR A 14 -0.22 -25.47 -9.51
C THR A 14 -1.65 -24.95 -9.30
N ASN A 15 -1.95 -23.71 -9.72
CA ASN A 15 -3.22 -23.00 -9.53
C ASN A 15 -3.66 -22.91 -8.06
N ASN A 16 -2.70 -22.99 -7.14
CA ASN A 16 -2.94 -22.84 -5.71
C ASN A 16 -2.72 -21.39 -5.27
N PRO A 17 -3.50 -20.89 -4.29
CA PRO A 17 -3.21 -19.61 -3.66
C PRO A 17 -1.84 -19.71 -2.98
N CYS A 18 -0.90 -18.83 -3.34
CA CYS A 18 0.36 -18.75 -2.60
C CYS A 18 0.11 -18.16 -1.21
N CYS A 19 0.82 -18.68 -0.21
CA CYS A 19 0.87 -18.08 1.12
C CYS A 19 1.53 -16.70 1.05
N PHE A 20 1.02 -15.74 1.83
CA PHE A 20 1.74 -14.49 2.05
C PHE A 20 2.97 -14.75 2.92
N GLY A 21 4.10 -14.22 2.51
CA GLY A 21 5.26 -14.12 3.38
C GLY A 21 5.02 -13.10 4.49
N LYS A 22 5.96 -13.01 5.44
CA LYS A 22 5.92 -12.02 6.54
C LYS A 22 5.89 -10.56 6.07
N LYS A 23 6.23 -10.30 4.80
CA LYS A 23 6.29 -8.97 4.19
C LYS A 23 5.62 -9.01 2.83
N ILE A 24 4.89 -7.95 2.50
CA ILE A 24 4.34 -7.68 1.17
C ILE A 24 5.14 -6.52 0.56
N ILE A 25 5.59 -6.70 -0.69
CA ILE A 25 6.35 -5.67 -1.42
C ILE A 25 5.47 -5.15 -2.55
N ILE A 26 5.26 -3.84 -2.60
CA ILE A 26 4.48 -3.16 -3.64
C ILE A 26 5.40 -2.19 -4.38
N SER A 27 5.51 -2.35 -5.69
CA SER A 27 6.33 -1.48 -6.54
C SER A 27 5.56 -0.21 -6.96
N ASN A 28 6.32 0.86 -7.22
CA ASN A 28 5.83 2.12 -7.80
C ASN A 28 4.77 2.86 -6.98
N LEU A 29 4.69 2.60 -5.67
CA LEU A 29 3.73 3.26 -4.78
C LEU A 29 4.15 4.70 -4.43
N VAL A 30 5.45 4.95 -4.31
CA VAL A 30 6.02 6.26 -3.98
C VAL A 30 7.05 6.68 -5.03
N SER A 31 7.21 7.98 -5.21
CA SER A 31 8.33 8.61 -5.91
C SER A 31 9.18 9.41 -4.94
N HIS A 32 10.45 9.68 -5.29
CA HIS A 32 11.37 10.45 -4.46
C HIS A 32 11.99 11.57 -5.30
N ASN A 33 11.98 12.80 -4.78
CA ASN A 33 12.63 13.95 -5.39
C ASN A 33 13.34 14.82 -4.33
N LYS A 34 13.86 15.98 -4.72
CA LYS A 34 14.56 16.92 -3.83
C LYS A 34 13.74 17.41 -2.62
N TRP A 35 12.42 17.19 -2.63
CA TRP A 35 11.50 17.53 -1.55
C TRP A 35 11.03 16.31 -0.74
N GLY A 36 11.69 15.16 -0.90
CA GLY A 36 11.40 13.92 -0.20
C GLY A 36 10.51 12.94 -0.99
N PHE A 37 9.90 12.01 -0.25
CA PHE A 37 8.97 11.03 -0.81
C PHE A 37 7.60 11.65 -1.10
N ILE A 38 6.96 11.18 -2.16
CA ILE A 38 5.62 11.57 -2.59
C ILE A 38 4.83 10.31 -2.91
N LEU A 39 3.62 10.18 -2.37
CA LEU A 39 2.71 9.10 -2.70
C LEU A 39 2.16 9.30 -4.13
N ASN A 40 2.33 8.31 -5.00
CA ASN A 40 1.90 8.44 -6.39
C ASN A 40 0.37 8.35 -6.50
N HIS A 41 -0.25 9.32 -7.17
CA HIS A 41 -1.68 9.26 -7.49
C HIS A 41 -1.91 8.26 -8.64
N SER A 42 -2.10 6.98 -8.30
CA SER A 42 -2.26 5.90 -9.27
C SER A 42 -3.21 4.81 -8.75
N TYR A 43 -3.70 3.97 -9.66
CA TYR A 43 -4.49 2.78 -9.32
C TYR A 43 -3.81 1.84 -8.31
N ARG A 44 -2.49 1.97 -8.11
CA ARG A 44 -1.75 1.23 -7.07
C ARG A 44 -2.20 1.58 -5.66
N ARG A 45 -2.69 2.80 -5.42
CA ARG A 45 -3.28 3.21 -4.14
C ARG A 45 -4.55 2.41 -3.87
N ASP A 46 -5.42 2.31 -4.87
CA ASP A 46 -6.66 1.54 -4.75
C ASP A 46 -6.36 0.05 -4.52
N GLN A 47 -5.33 -0.50 -5.17
CA GLN A 47 -4.88 -1.87 -4.92
C GLN A 47 -4.36 -2.08 -3.48
N LEU A 48 -3.69 -1.08 -2.91
CA LEU A 48 -3.21 -1.11 -1.53
C LEU A 48 -4.39 -1.04 -0.54
N ALA A 49 -5.38 -0.18 -0.78
CA ALA A 49 -6.60 -0.12 0.02
C ALA A 49 -7.41 -1.44 -0.08
N ASP A 50 -7.54 -2.00 -1.28
CA ASP A 50 -8.21 -3.28 -1.49
C ASP A 50 -7.48 -4.43 -0.80
N LEU A 51 -6.14 -4.41 -0.78
CA LEU A 51 -5.34 -5.40 -0.05
C LEU A 51 -5.62 -5.33 1.45
N GLU A 52 -5.61 -4.13 2.05
CA GLU A 52 -5.97 -3.94 3.46
C GLU A 52 -7.37 -4.48 3.76
N ARG A 53 -8.35 -4.17 2.90
CA ARG A 53 -9.73 -4.65 3.07
C ARG A 53 -9.82 -6.18 3.04
N VAL A 54 -9.11 -6.84 2.13
CA VAL A 54 -9.17 -8.31 2.09
C VAL A 54 -8.48 -8.92 3.31
N LEU A 55 -7.34 -8.37 3.76
CA LEU A 55 -6.66 -8.85 4.95
C LEU A 55 -7.54 -8.71 6.19
N HIS A 56 -8.21 -7.56 6.39
CA HIS A 56 -9.18 -7.39 7.46
C HIS A 56 -10.34 -8.39 7.39
N LEU A 57 -10.85 -8.66 6.17
CA LEU A 57 -11.91 -9.64 5.98
C LEU A 57 -11.45 -11.06 6.34
N LEU A 58 -10.22 -11.44 5.99
CA LEU A 58 -9.64 -12.73 6.37
C LEU A 58 -9.42 -12.85 7.88
N ASP A 59 -9.12 -11.74 8.56
CA ASP A 59 -8.95 -11.67 10.01
C ASP A 59 -10.28 -11.51 10.77
N GLY A 60 -11.42 -11.40 10.07
CA GLY A 60 -12.73 -11.18 10.68
C GLY A 60 -12.91 -9.78 11.29
N ILE A 61 -12.03 -8.83 10.96
CA ILE A 61 -12.09 -7.43 11.39
C ILE A 61 -13.09 -6.70 10.48
N SER A 62 -14.00 -5.92 11.09
CA SER A 62 -14.92 -5.09 10.33
C SER A 62 -14.16 -4.02 9.54
N LEU A 63 -14.52 -3.84 8.27
CA LEU A 63 -13.92 -2.82 7.41
C LEU A 63 -14.15 -1.44 8.03
N SER A 64 -13.07 -0.76 8.43
CA SER A 64 -13.13 0.61 8.93
C SER A 64 -13.53 1.58 7.81
N ASP A 65 -14.21 2.67 8.18
CA ASP A 65 -14.59 3.75 7.27
C ASP A 65 -13.41 4.16 6.36
N SER A 66 -13.70 4.32 5.07
CA SER A 66 -12.76 4.66 3.97
C SER A 66 -11.86 5.87 4.22
N ARG A 67 -12.19 6.69 5.22
CA ARG A 67 -11.44 7.89 5.61
C ARG A 67 -10.10 7.58 6.28
N GLY A 68 -9.94 6.40 6.89
CA GLY A 68 -8.75 6.01 7.65
C GLY A 68 -7.93 4.87 7.04
N ASP A 69 -8.11 4.58 5.74
CA ASP A 69 -7.44 3.46 5.10
C ASP A 69 -5.90 3.58 5.11
N ILE A 70 -5.22 2.48 4.81
CA ILE A 70 -3.75 2.41 4.78
C ILE A 70 -3.13 3.47 3.86
N THR A 71 -3.82 3.94 2.83
CA THR A 71 -3.30 4.95 1.91
C THR A 71 -3.29 6.34 2.54
N THR A 72 -4.34 6.68 3.32
CA THR A 72 -4.39 7.91 4.12
C THR A 72 -3.30 7.91 5.18
N ARG A 73 -3.15 6.82 5.92
CA ARG A 73 -2.12 6.69 6.97
C ARG A 73 -0.70 6.76 6.40
N LEU A 74 -0.47 6.17 5.23
CA LEU A 74 0.81 6.26 4.53
C LEU A 74 1.07 7.69 4.04
N TYR A 75 0.06 8.37 3.51
CA TYR A 75 0.17 9.77 3.08
C TYR A 75 0.54 10.68 4.25
N GLU A 76 -0.15 10.56 5.38
CA GLU A 76 0.14 11.30 6.61
C GLU A 76 1.56 11.03 7.12
N HIS A 77 1.99 9.77 7.10
CA HIS A 77 3.35 9.39 7.49
C HIS A 77 4.41 10.04 6.59
N ILE A 78 4.22 10.01 5.26
CA ILE A 78 5.12 10.65 4.31
C ILE A 78 5.15 12.17 4.53
N PHE A 79 3.99 12.78 4.77
CA PHE A 79 3.88 14.21 5.01
C PHE A 79 4.59 14.64 6.30
N ALA A 80 4.37 13.91 7.40
CA ALA A 80 5.01 14.18 8.68
C ALA A 80 6.55 14.03 8.66
N ASN A 81 7.07 13.14 7.80
CA ASN A 81 8.50 12.86 7.67
C ASN A 81 9.15 13.57 6.46
N ARG A 82 8.46 14.53 5.86
CA ARG A 82 9.03 15.32 4.76
C ARG A 82 10.16 16.17 5.32
N GLN A 83 11.40 15.86 4.96
CA GLN A 83 12.55 16.69 5.31
C GLN A 83 12.41 18.04 4.59
N MET A 84 11.87 19.03 5.30
CA MET A 84 12.03 20.44 4.96
C MET A 84 13.51 20.75 5.15
N VAL A 85 14.29 20.73 4.07
CA VAL A 85 15.58 21.40 4.06
C VAL A 85 15.27 22.88 4.23
N TYR A 86 15.32 23.37 5.47
CA TYR A 86 15.40 24.80 5.71
C TYR A 86 16.64 25.26 4.97
N VAL A 87 16.43 26.05 3.92
CA VAL A 87 17.52 26.80 3.28
C VAL A 87 17.94 27.83 4.32
N THR A 88 18.88 27.47 5.19
CA THR A 88 19.55 28.41 6.06
C THR A 88 20.37 29.31 5.15
N THR A 89 19.86 30.53 4.91
CA THR A 89 20.59 31.61 4.25
C THR A 89 21.37 32.37 5.30
#